data_AF-A0A6F8V2R5-F1
#
_entry.id   AF-A0A6F8V2R5-F1
#
_cell.length_a   1.000
_cell.length_b   1.000
_cell.length_c   1.000
_cell.angle_alpha   90.00
_cell.angle_beta   90.00
_cell.angle_gamma   90.00
#
_symmetry.space_group_name_H-M   'P 1'
#
loop_
_entity.id
_entity.type
_entity.pdbx_description
1 polymer ?
#
loop_
_entity_poly.entity_id
_entity_poly.type
_entity_poly.pdbx_seq_one_letter_code
_entity_poly.pdbx_strand_id
1 'polypeptide(L)'
;MSRFAPSELSPVYRFTTEDEVVTMANDTPFGLAAYFYSKDLGRAFRVAEELESGMVGINSAILGTEVAPFGGVKESGLGREGSLHGMDEFVEIKYMLVGGVGL
;
A
#
# COMPACT_ATOMS: atom_id res chain seq x y z
N MET A 1 6.23 -18.91 -3.89
CA MET A 1 7.26 -18.85 -2.83
C MET A 1 8.04 -17.56 -3.02
N SER A 2 7.74 -16.51 -2.24
CA SER A 2 8.48 -15.25 -2.31
C SER A 2 9.92 -15.49 -1.83
N ARG A 3 10.90 -15.27 -2.71
CA ARG A 3 12.32 -15.41 -2.36
C ARG A 3 12.77 -14.14 -1.65
N PHE A 4 12.85 -14.16 -0.33
CA PHE A 4 13.63 -13.17 0.41
C PHE A 4 15.12 -13.51 0.22
N ALA A 5 15.75 -12.86 -0.76
CA ALA A 5 17.16 -13.03 -1.08
C ALA A 5 17.99 -11.90 -0.45
N PRO A 6 19.27 -12.13 -0.11
CA PRO A 6 20.20 -11.04 0.20
C PRO A 6 20.29 -10.06 -0.98
N SER A 7 20.82 -8.86 -0.72
CA SER A 7 20.85 -7.67 -1.60
C SER A 7 21.47 -7.81 -3.01
N GLU A 8 21.78 -9.02 -3.45
CA GLU A 8 22.54 -9.31 -4.69
C GLU A 8 21.67 -9.73 -5.88
N LEU A 9 20.37 -9.98 -5.70
CA LEU A 9 19.47 -10.36 -6.80
C LEU A 9 18.41 -9.29 -7.09
N SER A 10 18.53 -8.64 -8.24
CA SER A 10 17.54 -7.68 -8.76
C SER A 10 17.18 -8.03 -10.22
N PRO A 11 16.08 -8.78 -10.46
CA PRO A 11 15.61 -9.08 -11.81
C PRO A 11 15.16 -7.80 -12.53
N VAL A 12 15.61 -7.63 -13.77
CA VAL A 12 15.23 -6.47 -14.60
C VAL A 12 14.47 -6.97 -15.83
N TYR A 13 13.27 -6.46 -16.01
CA TYR A 13 12.41 -6.75 -17.15
C TYR A 13 12.18 -5.48 -17.95
N ARG A 14 12.20 -5.58 -19.27
CA ARG A 14 11.83 -4.49 -20.16
C ARG A 14 10.33 -4.56 -20.44
N PHE A 15 9.69 -3.40 -20.44
CA PHE A 15 8.33 -3.19 -20.89
C PHE A 15 8.30 -2.04 -21.92
N THR A 16 7.19 -1.89 -22.62
CA THR A 16 7.01 -0.86 -23.65
C THR A 16 5.87 0.09 -23.33
N THR A 17 4.82 -0.39 -22.66
CA THR A 17 3.61 0.41 -22.36
C THR A 17 3.33 0.50 -20.87
N GLU A 18 2.56 1.52 -20.48
CA GLU A 18 2.09 1.75 -19.10
C GLU A 18 1.23 0.57 -18.63
N ASP A 19 0.23 0.17 -19.41
CA ASP A 19 -0.67 -0.94 -19.12
C ASP A 19 0.06 -2.28 -18.95
N GLU A 20 1.06 -2.55 -19.79
CA GLU A 20 1.89 -3.77 -19.70
C GLU A 20 2.61 -3.84 -18.36
N VAL A 21 3.27 -2.77 -17.94
CA VAL A 21 4.04 -2.78 -16.68
C VAL A 21 3.15 -2.82 -15.46
N VAL A 22 1.99 -2.16 -15.48
CA VAL A 22 1.00 -2.23 -14.40
C VAL A 22 0.44 -3.66 -14.28
N THR A 23 0.08 -4.28 -15.41
CA THR A 23 -0.39 -5.67 -15.43
C THR A 23 0.66 -6.62 -14.87
N MET A 24 1.92 -6.48 -15.29
CA MET A 24 3.03 -7.28 -14.76
C MET A 24 3.26 -7.05 -13.27
N ALA A 25 3.14 -5.81 -12.79
CA ALA A 25 3.32 -5.46 -11.38
C ALA A 25 2.22 -6.04 -10.49
N ASN A 26 1.00 -6.13 -11.01
CA ASN A 26 -0.15 -6.67 -10.29
C ASN A 26 -0.27 -8.21 -10.37
N ASP A 27 0.45 -8.87 -11.29
CA ASP A 27 0.50 -10.34 -11.46
C ASP A 27 1.32 -11.03 -10.36
N THR A 28 0.84 -10.87 -9.13
CA THR A 28 1.39 -11.44 -7.90
C THR A 28 0.29 -11.50 -6.84
N PRO A 29 0.29 -12.53 -5.97
CA PRO A 29 -0.63 -12.61 -4.84
C PRO A 29 -0.29 -11.58 -3.74
N PHE A 30 0.83 -10.87 -3.85
CA PHE A 30 1.31 -9.90 -2.85
C PHE A 30 1.08 -8.46 -3.30
N GLY A 31 0.83 -7.55 -2.35
CA GLY A 31 0.57 -6.14 -2.60
C GLY A 31 0.92 -5.26 -1.39
N LEU A 32 2.19 -5.29 -0.96
CA LEU A 32 2.65 -4.51 0.20
C LEU A 32 3.12 -3.11 -0.19
N ALA A 33 4.23 -3.03 -0.94
CA ALA A 33 4.84 -1.78 -1.35
C ALA A 33 5.20 -1.84 -2.85
N ALA A 34 4.87 -0.79 -3.57
CA ALA A 34 5.27 -0.58 -4.96
C ALA A 34 6.04 0.74 -5.10
N TYR A 35 6.97 0.80 -6.04
CA TYR A 35 7.78 1.99 -6.29
C TYR A 35 7.89 2.24 -7.79
N PHE A 36 7.78 3.50 -8.20
CA PHE A 36 8.07 3.88 -9.57
C PHE A 36 8.56 5.32 -9.68
N TYR A 37 9.15 5.65 -10.83
CA TYR A 37 9.67 6.97 -11.13
C TYR A 37 9.03 7.50 -12.40
N SER A 38 8.51 8.73 -12.36
CA SER A 38 7.91 9.42 -13.50
C SER A 38 8.13 10.92 -13.39
N LYS A 39 8.39 11.57 -14.54
CA LYS A 39 8.39 13.03 -14.64
C LYS A 39 7.02 13.60 -15.03
N ASP A 40 6.13 12.75 -15.54
CA ASP A 40 4.77 13.11 -15.90
C ASP A 40 3.87 12.86 -14.68
N LEU A 41 3.28 13.94 -14.17
CA LEU A 41 2.42 13.90 -12.98
C LEU A 41 1.09 13.19 -13.26
N GLY A 42 0.51 13.35 -14.45
CA GLY A 42 -0.72 12.67 -14.82
C GLY A 42 -0.52 11.16 -14.91
N ARG A 43 0.61 10.72 -15.49
CA ARG A 43 1.03 9.31 -15.44
C ARG A 43 1.26 8.83 -14.02
N ALA A 44 1.87 9.65 -13.17
CA ALA A 44 2.14 9.26 -11.79
C ALA A 44 0.84 8.94 -11.03
N PHE A 45 -0.20 9.77 -11.16
CA PHE A 45 -1.48 9.49 -10.53
C PHE A 45 -2.16 8.24 -11.11
N ARG A 46 -2.23 8.10 -12.44
CA ARG A 46 -2.84 6.90 -13.06
C ARG A 46 -2.17 5.61 -12.60
N VAL A 47 -0.84 5.53 -12.68
CA VAL A 47 -0.10 4.34 -12.27
C VAL A 47 -0.27 4.08 -10.77
N ALA A 48 -0.23 5.12 -9.93
CA ALA A 48 -0.41 4.95 -8.49
C ALA A 48 -1.80 4.42 -8.11
N GLU A 49 -2.84 4.83 -8.82
CA GLU A 49 -4.23 4.36 -8.61
C GLU A 49 -4.45 2.93 -9.11
N GLU A 50 -3.78 2.52 -10.18
CA GLU A 50 -3.93 1.18 -10.76
C GLU A 50 -3.08 0.10 -10.08
N LEU A 51 -2.03 0.48 -9.34
CA LEU A 51 -1.19 -0.47 -8.61
C LEU A 51 -1.94 -1.07 -7.42
N GLU A 52 -2.06 -2.40 -7.40
CA GLU A 52 -2.73 -3.15 -6.34
C GLU A 52 -1.78 -3.39 -5.14
N SER A 53 -1.36 -2.30 -4.51
CA SER A 53 -0.45 -2.29 -3.36
C SER A 53 -0.94 -1.35 -2.26
N GLY A 54 -0.71 -1.72 -1.00
CA GLY A 54 -1.14 -0.88 0.12
C GLY A 54 -0.35 0.43 0.27
N MET A 55 0.86 0.50 -0.28
CA MET A 55 1.71 1.69 -0.28
C MET A 55 2.41 1.87 -1.63
N VAL A 56 2.50 3.11 -2.12
CA VAL A 56 3.12 3.45 -3.41
C VAL A 56 4.10 4.61 -3.25
N GLY A 57 5.37 4.36 -3.59
CA GLY A 57 6.44 5.35 -3.59
C GLY A 57 6.63 5.95 -4.98
N ILE A 58 6.37 7.25 -5.12
CA ILE A 58 6.52 7.98 -6.38
C ILE A 58 7.80 8.84 -6.28
N ASN A 59 8.78 8.58 -7.14
CA ASN A 59 10.05 9.30 -7.16
C ASN A 59 10.83 9.31 -5.82
N SER A 60 10.60 8.33 -4.96
CA SER A 60 11.29 8.13 -3.68
C SER A 60 11.61 6.65 -3.49
N ALA A 61 12.78 6.36 -2.93
CA ALA A 61 13.16 5.01 -2.52
C ALA A 61 12.73 4.66 -1.08
N ILE A 62 12.21 5.64 -0.34
CA ILE A 62 11.86 5.50 1.07
C ILE A 62 10.37 5.79 1.23
N LEU A 63 9.64 4.79 1.74
CA LEU A 63 8.22 4.89 2.13
C LEU A 63 8.02 4.98 3.64
N GLY A 64 8.98 4.52 4.43
CA GLY A 64 8.82 4.36 5.88
C GLY A 64 8.67 5.68 6.62
N THR A 65 7.51 5.87 7.27
CA THR A 65 7.25 6.90 8.27
C THR A 65 6.15 6.42 9.21
N GLU A 66 6.25 6.80 10.47
CA GLU A 66 5.31 6.45 11.54
C GLU A 66 3.95 7.14 11.42
N VAL A 67 3.87 8.26 10.68
CA VAL A 67 2.63 9.05 10.55
C VAL A 67 1.77 8.68 9.35
N ALA A 68 2.24 7.81 8.45
CA ALA A 68 1.48 7.29 7.32
C ALA A 68 1.06 5.83 7.57
N PRO A 69 -0.08 5.38 7.04
CA PRO A 69 -0.54 4.01 7.25
C PRO A 69 0.37 3.03 6.52
N PHE A 70 0.90 2.06 7.26
CA PHE A 70 1.72 0.96 6.74
C PHE A 70 0.89 -0.32 6.70
N GLY A 71 0.91 -1.03 5.57
CA GLY A 71 0.20 -2.30 5.44
C GLY A 71 -0.11 -2.63 3.98
N GLY A 72 -0.45 -3.89 3.73
CA GLY A 72 -0.64 -4.41 2.38
C GLY A 72 -2.11 -4.65 2.00
N VAL A 73 -2.27 -5.23 0.82
CA VAL A 73 -3.52 -5.83 0.32
C VAL A 73 -3.23 -7.25 -0.15
N LYS A 74 -4.25 -7.99 -0.58
CA LYS A 74 -4.16 -9.40 -1.01
C LYS A 74 -3.57 -10.28 0.11
N GLU A 75 -2.64 -11.18 -0.21
CA GLU A 75 -1.99 -12.04 0.77
C GLU A 75 -0.94 -11.28 1.62
N SER A 76 -0.69 -9.99 1.34
CA SER A 76 0.23 -9.18 2.16
C SER A 76 -0.38 -8.68 3.47
N GLY A 77 -1.65 -8.99 3.75
CA GLY A 77 -2.28 -8.76 5.05
C GLY A 77 -3.54 -7.90 4.99
N LEU A 78 -4.13 -7.73 6.17
CA LEU A 78 -5.31 -6.90 6.42
C LEU A 78 -4.97 -5.89 7.52
N GLY A 79 -5.70 -4.77 7.57
CA GLY A 79 -5.48 -3.70 8.54
C GLY A 79 -4.31 -2.78 8.18
N ARG A 80 -4.04 -1.79 9.03
CA ARG A 80 -2.93 -0.84 8.89
C ARG A 80 -2.24 -0.59 10.22
N GLU A 81 -0.94 -0.36 10.17
CA GLU A 81 -0.10 0.04 11.30
C GLU A 81 0.36 1.49 11.14
N GLY A 82 0.71 2.16 12.25
CA GLY A 82 1.10 3.57 12.24
C GLY A 82 -0.04 4.52 11.86
N SER A 83 0.27 5.81 11.65
CA SER A 83 -0.70 6.88 11.45
C SER A 83 -1.77 6.97 12.54
N LEU A 84 -2.86 7.69 12.25
CA LEU A 84 -4.05 7.73 13.09
C LEU A 84 -4.86 6.42 13.00
N HIS A 85 -4.67 5.63 11.94
CA HIS A 85 -5.43 4.39 11.70
C HIS A 85 -4.91 3.19 12.48
N GLY A 86 -3.63 3.18 12.87
CA GLY A 86 -3.03 2.03 13.51
C GLY A 86 -3.66 1.65 14.85
N MET A 87 -4.26 2.62 15.56
CA MET A 87 -4.98 2.34 16.81
C MET A 87 -6.32 1.64 16.59
N ASP A 88 -6.94 1.77 15.40
CA ASP A 88 -8.26 1.21 15.12
C ASP A 88 -8.26 -0.34 15.21
N GLU A 89 -7.10 -0.97 14.99
CA GLU A 89 -6.91 -2.43 15.10
C GLU A 89 -6.86 -2.94 16.56
N PHE A 90 -6.76 -2.04 17.55
CA PHE A 90 -6.60 -2.39 18.97
C PHE A 90 -7.75 -1.89 19.86
N VAL A 91 -8.81 -1.32 19.27
CA VAL A 91 -9.95 -0.75 19.99
C VAL A 91 -11.26 -1.41 19.57
N GLU A 92 -12.26 -1.35 20.45
CA GLU A 92 -13.59 -1.90 20.21
C GLU A 92 -14.62 -0.77 20.18
N ILE A 93 -15.43 -0.73 19.12
CA ILE A 93 -16.51 0.26 19.00
C ILE A 93 -17.64 -0.10 19.94
N LYS A 94 -18.01 0.84 20.83
CA LYS A 94 -19.12 0.68 21.76
C LYS A 94 -20.14 1.81 21.62
N TYR A 95 -21.34 1.46 21.21
CA TYR A 95 -22.49 2.38 21.18
C TYR A 95 -23.24 2.37 22.51
N MET A 96 -23.59 3.57 23.00
CA MET A 96 -24.37 3.76 24.22
C MET A 96 -25.54 4.72 23.94
N LEU A 97 -26.78 4.24 24.07
CA LEU A 97 -27.98 5.07 24.06
C LEU A 97 -28.44 5.30 25.50
N VAL A 98 -28.51 6.57 25.90
CA VAL A 98 -29.07 6.95 27.19
C VAL A 98 -30.41 7.63 26.95
N GLY A 99 -31.50 6.90 27.21
CA GLY A 99 -32.87 7.41 27.17
C GLY A 99 -33.38 7.74 28.57
N GLY A 100 -34.40 8.61 28.66
CA GLY A 100 -35.12 8.84 29.92
C GLY A 100 -34.35 9.62 30.99
N VAL A 101 -33.33 10.39 30.62
CA VAL A 101 -32.63 11.30 31.55
C VAL A 101 -33.49 12.56 31.72
N GLY A 102 -34.20 12.64 32.85
CA GLY A 102 -34.93 13.85 33.28
C GLY A 102 -34.00 14.88 33.91
N LEU A 103 -32.90 15.23 33.22
CA LEU A 103 -32.09 16.41 33.55
C LEU A 103 -32.84 17.69 33.16
#